data_AF-A0A1H9M3G5-F1
#
_entry.id   AF-A0A1H9M3G5-F1
#
_cell.length_a   1.000
_cell.length_b   1.000
_cell.length_c   1.000
_cell.angle_alpha   90.00
_cell.angle_beta   90.00
_cell.angle_gamma   90.00
#
_symmetry.space_group_name_H-M   'P 1'
#
loop_
_entity.id
_entity.type
_entity.pdbx_description
1 polymer ?
#
loop_
_entity_poly.entity_id
_entity_poly.type
_entity_poly.pdbx_seq_one_letter_code
_entity_poly.pdbx_strand_id
1 'polypeptide(L)'
;MVPVVVWNELRGTGIRRDFKANETLLVEGAPDTSLLVLQRGRVRVLNSTLLVAVRGSGDVLGEMSAQDGGTRSATVVAMESCVAFSLSRAAFKRVLERHKVGDQLGQYVVAKLRETVTEVSSRGTEARVRDVLERIARLAETDHPKPLTIPLSQSKLAESLGLSRNAVAKVLVQLCDQNYLASTNPICLAE
;
A
#
# COMPACT_ATOMS: atom_id res chain seq x y z
N MET A 1 11.42 4.68 9.71
CA MET A 1 10.26 4.07 10.40
C MET A 1 9.74 5.06 11.43
N VAL A 2 8.43 5.25 11.56
CA VAL A 2 7.85 6.17 12.56
C VAL A 2 8.07 5.59 13.96
N PRO A 3 8.58 6.36 14.95
CA PRO A 3 8.81 5.83 16.29
C PRO A 3 7.52 5.32 16.95
N VAL A 4 7.61 4.23 17.74
CA VAL A 4 6.44 3.58 18.38
C VAL A 4 5.62 4.54 19.24
N VAL A 5 6.28 5.45 19.97
CA VAL A 5 5.60 6.46 20.79
C VAL A 5 4.76 7.40 19.93
N VAL A 6 5.31 7.86 18.80
CA VAL A 6 4.60 8.70 17.83
C VAL A 6 3.45 7.93 17.22
N TRP A 7 3.67 6.67 16.83
CA TRP A 7 2.63 5.81 16.27
C TRP A 7 1.43 5.66 17.22
N ASN A 8 1.69 5.38 18.49
CA ASN A 8 0.65 5.22 19.51
C ASN A 8 -0.15 6.51 19.71
N GLU A 9 0.50 7.68 19.71
CA GLU A 9 -0.19 8.96 19.85
C GLU A 9 -1.00 9.32 18.61
N LEU A 10 -0.47 9.09 17.41
CA LEU A 10 -1.23 9.26 16.16
C LEU A 10 -2.50 8.41 16.19
N ARG A 11 -2.38 7.16 16.63
CA ARG A 11 -3.51 6.25 16.74
C ARG A 11 -4.51 6.68 17.81
N GLY A 12 -4.04 7.14 18.97
CA GLY A 12 -4.89 7.60 20.07
C GLY A 12 -5.61 8.92 19.81
N THR A 13 -5.09 9.74 18.88
CA THR A 13 -5.70 11.02 18.48
C THR A 13 -6.61 10.89 17.25
N GLY A 14 -6.47 9.83 16.47
CA GLY A 14 -7.26 9.60 15.26
C GLY A 14 -8.61 8.92 15.53
N ILE A 15 -9.53 9.08 14.58
CA ILE A 15 -10.84 8.42 14.61
C ILE A 15 -10.74 7.12 13.82
N ARG A 16 -11.08 6.00 14.44
CA ARG A 16 -11.08 4.69 13.78
C ARG A 16 -11.98 4.70 12.52
N ARG A 17 -11.48 4.05 11.48
CA ARG A 17 -12.16 3.77 10.22
C ARG A 17 -11.86 2.32 9.82
N ASP A 18 -12.90 1.59 9.48
CA ASP A 18 -12.81 0.21 8.99
C ASP A 18 -13.20 0.23 7.51
N PHE A 19 -12.39 -0.39 6.67
CA PHE A 19 -12.58 -0.45 5.22
C PHE A 19 -12.71 -1.90 4.77
N LYS A 20 -13.61 -2.15 3.82
CA LYS A 20 -13.76 -3.46 3.16
C LYS A 20 -12.78 -3.59 1.99
N ALA A 21 -12.55 -4.82 1.54
CA ALA A 21 -11.79 -5.06 0.32
C ALA A 21 -12.41 -4.30 -0.86
N ASN A 22 -11.55 -3.69 -1.69
CA ASN A 22 -11.88 -2.81 -2.81
C ASN A 22 -12.47 -1.44 -2.45
N GLU A 23 -12.59 -1.08 -1.16
CA GLU A 23 -13.03 0.24 -0.77
C GLU A 23 -11.92 1.29 -0.98
N THR A 24 -12.30 2.46 -1.48
CA THR A 24 -11.37 3.57 -1.72
C THR A 24 -11.17 4.38 -0.44
N LEU A 25 -9.93 4.46 0.02
CA LEU A 25 -9.54 5.20 1.22
C LEU A 25 -9.28 6.67 0.91
N LEU A 26 -8.58 6.94 -0.19
CA LEU A 26 -8.20 8.27 -0.65
C LEU A 26 -8.36 8.34 -2.17
N VAL A 27 -8.71 9.50 -2.71
CA VAL A 27 -8.95 9.71 -4.14
C VAL A 27 -7.94 10.71 -4.69
N GLU A 28 -7.24 10.35 -5.77
CA GLU A 28 -6.30 11.23 -6.47
C GLU A 28 -6.97 12.57 -6.86
N GLY A 29 -6.22 13.67 -6.72
CA GLY A 29 -6.70 15.02 -7.05
C GLY A 29 -7.66 15.63 -6.03
N ALA A 30 -8.17 14.87 -5.04
CA ALA A 30 -9.04 15.43 -4.02
C ALA A 30 -8.29 16.51 -3.17
N PRO A 31 -8.95 17.62 -2.80
CA PRO A 31 -8.32 18.70 -2.03
C PRO A 31 -8.22 18.40 -0.52
N ASP A 32 -8.65 17.21 -0.09
CA ASP A 32 -8.59 16.81 1.31
C ASP A 32 -7.14 16.62 1.78
N THR A 33 -6.83 17.12 2.97
CA THR A 33 -5.51 17.08 3.60
C THR A 33 -5.49 16.26 4.90
N SER A 34 -6.60 15.57 5.22
CA SER A 34 -6.61 14.55 6.27
C SER A 34 -5.60 13.44 5.98
N LEU A 35 -5.33 12.55 6.92
CA LEU A 35 -4.50 11.38 6.65
C LEU A 35 -5.05 10.15 7.34
N LEU A 36 -4.54 8.99 6.93
CA LEU A 36 -4.88 7.71 7.53
C LEU A 36 -3.60 7.04 8.05
N VAL A 37 -3.65 6.55 9.28
CA VAL A 37 -2.61 5.72 9.90
C VAL A 37 -3.10 4.27 9.80
N LEU A 38 -2.47 3.48 8.94
CA LEU A 38 -2.91 2.12 8.61
C LEU A 38 -2.47 1.16 9.71
N GLN A 39 -3.43 0.67 10.49
CA GLN A 39 -3.20 -0.24 11.61
C GLN A 39 -3.26 -1.71 11.20
N ARG A 40 -4.11 -2.06 10.23
CA ARG A 40 -4.26 -3.42 9.70
C ARG A 40 -4.60 -3.43 8.23
N GLY A 41 -4.21 -4.50 7.56
CA GLY A 41 -4.49 -4.78 6.16
C GLY A 41 -3.48 -4.17 5.18
N ARG A 42 -3.64 -4.53 3.91
CA ARG A 42 -2.83 -4.06 2.78
C ARG A 42 -3.66 -3.20 1.84
N VAL A 43 -3.03 -2.16 1.31
CA VAL A 43 -3.63 -1.24 0.34
C VAL A 43 -2.74 -1.11 -0.89
N ARG A 44 -3.37 -0.87 -2.04
CA ARG A 44 -2.70 -0.48 -3.28
C ARG A 44 -2.83 1.02 -3.48
N VAL A 45 -1.75 1.65 -3.92
CA VAL A 45 -1.66 3.07 -4.26
C VAL A 45 -1.56 3.18 -5.77
N LEU A 46 -2.47 3.94 -6.37
CA LEU A 46 -2.64 4.06 -7.80
C LEU A 46 -2.48 5.51 -8.23
N ASN A 47 -1.66 5.77 -9.24
CA ASN A 47 -1.66 7.03 -9.96
C ASN A 47 -2.20 6.77 -11.37
N SER A 48 -3.19 7.54 -11.82
CA SER A 48 -3.80 7.35 -13.13
C SER A 48 -4.22 5.89 -13.38
N THR A 49 -4.78 5.23 -12.36
CA THR A 49 -5.18 3.80 -12.31
C THR A 49 -4.05 2.76 -12.25
N LEU A 50 -2.79 3.15 -12.48
CA LEU A 50 -1.64 2.26 -12.44
C LEU A 50 -1.05 2.16 -11.04
N LEU A 51 -0.66 0.95 -10.65
CA LEU A 51 -0.02 0.65 -9.38
C LEU A 51 1.33 1.34 -9.29
N VAL A 52 1.41 2.28 -8.36
CA VAL A 52 2.66 2.96 -8.02
C VAL A 52 3.21 2.47 -6.70
N ALA A 53 2.40 1.92 -5.79
CA ALA A 53 2.94 1.32 -4.57
C ALA A 53 1.94 0.35 -3.92
N VAL A 54 2.45 -0.47 -3.02
CA VAL A 54 1.65 -1.17 -2.01
C VAL A 54 2.11 -0.75 -0.63
N ARG A 55 1.16 -0.63 0.30
CA ARG A 55 1.37 -0.19 1.68
C ARG A 55 0.66 -1.15 2.62
N GLY A 56 1.16 -1.25 3.84
CA GLY A 56 0.65 -2.19 4.85
C GLY A 56 0.58 -1.57 6.23
N SER A 57 0.25 -2.39 7.22
CA SER A 57 0.25 -2.00 8.64
C SER A 57 1.54 -1.26 9.01
N GLY A 58 1.42 -0.14 9.72
CA GLY A 58 2.56 0.73 10.07
C GLY A 58 2.79 1.89 9.11
N ASP A 59 2.08 1.95 7.97
CA ASP A 59 2.21 3.04 7.02
C ASP A 59 1.23 4.19 7.30
N VAL A 60 1.69 5.41 7.03
CA VAL A 60 0.87 6.62 6.95
C VAL A 60 0.50 6.86 5.50
N LEU A 61 -0.77 7.19 5.24
CA LEU A 61 -1.35 7.43 3.93
C LEU A 61 -1.89 8.87 3.84
N GLY A 62 -1.58 9.58 2.75
CA GLY A 62 -2.02 10.96 2.56
C GLY A 62 -1.16 11.98 3.29
N GLU A 63 0.00 11.56 3.77
CA GLU A 63 1.01 12.36 4.46
C GLU A 63 1.56 13.49 3.58
N MET A 64 1.65 13.30 2.25
CA MET A 64 2.13 14.31 1.32
C MET A 64 1.23 15.56 1.36
N SER A 65 -0.06 15.39 1.08
CA SER A 65 -1.07 16.46 1.13
C SER A 65 -1.21 17.08 2.52
N ALA A 66 -1.00 16.29 3.58
CA ALA A 66 -0.97 16.81 4.94
C ALA A 66 0.28 17.68 5.22
N GLN A 67 1.42 17.41 4.57
CA GLN A 67 2.62 18.22 4.70
C GLN A 67 2.53 19.50 3.89
N ASP A 68 2.37 19.39 2.57
CA ASP A 68 2.43 20.53 1.64
C ASP A 68 1.12 21.32 1.53
N GLY A 69 -0.03 20.70 1.82
CA GLY A 69 -1.36 21.30 1.63
C GLY A 69 -1.89 21.23 0.21
N GLY A 70 -1.25 20.47 -0.68
CA GLY A 70 -1.70 20.19 -2.03
C GLY A 70 -2.84 19.15 -2.06
N THR A 71 -3.20 18.73 -3.27
CA THR A 71 -4.18 17.67 -3.51
C THR A 71 -3.59 16.28 -3.26
N ARG A 72 -4.42 15.24 -3.24
CA ARG A 72 -3.96 13.85 -3.17
C ARG A 72 -3.15 13.49 -4.41
N SER A 73 -1.94 12.95 -4.20
CA SER A 73 -1.03 12.51 -5.27
C SER A 73 -1.44 11.19 -5.94
N ALA A 74 -2.30 10.41 -5.28
CA ALA A 74 -2.70 9.07 -5.73
C ALA A 74 -4.02 8.63 -5.07
N THR A 75 -4.67 7.66 -5.71
CA THR A 75 -5.82 6.94 -5.16
C THR A 75 -5.32 5.77 -4.31
N VAL A 76 -5.89 5.56 -3.13
CA VAL A 76 -5.55 4.44 -2.26
C VAL A 76 -6.76 3.53 -2.10
N VAL A 77 -6.58 2.23 -2.35
CA VAL A 77 -7.68 1.25 -2.32
C VAL A 77 -7.29 0.06 -1.43
N ALA A 78 -8.21 -0.36 -0.57
CA ALA A 78 -8.07 -1.56 0.24
C ALA A 78 -7.99 -2.82 -0.64
N MET A 79 -7.01 -3.67 -0.37
CA MET A 79 -6.88 -4.98 -1.02
C MET A 79 -7.63 -6.06 -0.22
N GLU A 80 -7.68 -5.88 1.10
CA GLU A 80 -8.42 -6.72 2.04
C GLU A 80 -9.08 -5.85 3.11
N SER A 81 -9.69 -6.44 4.15
CA SER A 81 -10.22 -5.64 5.26
C SER A 81 -9.09 -4.85 5.92
N CYS A 82 -9.27 -3.53 6.01
CA CYS A 82 -8.27 -2.63 6.60
C CYS A 82 -8.85 -1.91 7.82
N VAL A 83 -7.99 -1.66 8.80
CA VAL A 83 -8.30 -0.78 9.93
C VAL A 83 -7.33 0.38 9.89
N ALA A 84 -7.83 1.60 9.89
CA ALA A 84 -7.00 2.80 9.94
C ALA A 84 -7.58 3.83 10.92
N PHE A 85 -6.75 4.82 11.25
CA PHE A 85 -7.14 5.95 12.09
C PHE A 85 -7.02 7.23 11.26
N SER A 86 -8.12 7.97 11.15
CA SER A 86 -8.17 9.23 10.41
C SER A 86 -7.77 10.39 11.32
N LEU A 87 -6.83 11.21 10.85
CA LEU A 87 -6.39 12.42 11.53
C LEU A 87 -6.55 13.63 10.63
N SER A 88 -6.89 14.77 11.24
CA SER A 88 -6.76 16.06 10.56
C SER A 88 -5.29 16.44 10.41
N ARG A 89 -4.98 17.24 9.38
CA ARG A 89 -3.66 17.85 9.17
C ARG A 89 -3.12 18.51 10.43
N ALA A 90 -3.97 19.26 11.14
CA ALA A 90 -3.59 19.97 12.36
C ALA A 90 -3.25 19.03 13.51
N ALA A 91 -3.99 17.93 13.68
CA ALA A 91 -3.67 16.92 14.69
C ALA A 91 -2.32 16.26 14.39
N PHE A 92 -2.09 15.88 13.13
CA PHE A 92 -0.82 15.30 12.70
C PHE A 92 0.37 16.22 12.98
N LYS A 93 0.31 17.48 12.53
CA LYS A 93 1.39 18.46 12.73
C LYS A 93 1.73 18.64 14.21
N ARG A 94 0.72 18.75 15.08
CA ARG A 94 0.93 18.85 16.54
C ARG A 94 1.68 17.65 17.11
N VAL A 95 1.37 16.43 16.68
CA VAL A 95 2.08 15.23 17.14
C VAL A 95 3.53 15.25 16.68
N LEU A 96 3.80 15.61 15.43
CA LEU A 96 5.16 15.69 14.90
C LEU A 96 6.02 16.75 15.62
N GLU A 97 5.45 17.93 15.87
CA GLU A 97 6.10 19.03 16.58
C GLU A 97 6.42 18.66 18.03
N ARG A 98 5.45 18.04 18.72
CA ARG A 98 5.60 17.60 20.11
C ARG A 98 6.76 16.61 20.27
N HIS A 99 6.87 15.65 19.36
CA HIS A 99 7.92 14.63 19.40
C HIS A 99 9.20 15.02 18.67
N LYS A 100 9.23 16.18 18.01
CA LYS A 100 10.36 16.67 17.21
C LYS A 100 10.84 15.64 16.18
N VAL A 101 9.89 14.99 15.48
CA VAL A 101 10.16 13.89 14.52
C VAL A 101 10.04 14.30 13.05
N GLY A 102 10.22 15.59 12.75
CA GLY A 102 10.12 16.12 11.39
C GLY A 102 11.12 15.46 10.42
N ASP A 103 12.37 15.32 10.84
CA ASP A 103 13.43 14.72 10.00
C ASP A 103 13.17 13.24 9.73
N GLN A 104 12.75 12.49 10.75
CA GLN A 104 12.39 11.07 10.62
C GLN A 104 11.20 10.87 9.70
N LEU A 105 10.23 11.80 9.73
CA LEU A 105 9.12 11.78 8.78
C LEU A 105 9.62 12.08 7.36
N GLY A 106 10.49 13.08 7.19
CA GLY A 106 11.10 13.36 5.88
C GLY A 106 11.83 12.14 5.31
N GLN A 107 12.64 11.47 6.12
CA GLN A 107 13.31 10.22 5.75
C GLN A 107 12.32 9.10 5.41
N TYR A 108 11.23 8.98 6.18
CA TYR A 108 10.15 8.03 5.88
C TYR A 108 9.52 8.31 4.52
N VAL A 109 9.14 9.56 4.22
CA VAL A 109 8.53 9.93 2.94
C VAL A 109 9.50 9.65 1.79
N VAL A 110 10.78 10.01 1.91
CA VAL A 110 11.81 9.72 0.90
C VAL A 110 11.97 8.22 0.68
N ALA A 111 12.00 7.41 1.75
CA ALA A 111 12.06 5.96 1.64
C ALA A 111 10.84 5.41 0.89
N LYS A 112 9.63 5.89 1.23
CA LYS A 112 8.37 5.49 0.57
C LYS A 112 8.29 5.88 -0.89
N LEU A 113 8.85 7.04 -1.27
CA LEU A 113 8.96 7.45 -2.67
C LEU A 113 9.91 6.56 -3.46
N ARG A 114 11.07 6.18 -2.90
CA ARG A 114 11.99 5.21 -3.54
C ARG A 114 11.39 3.82 -3.65
N GLU A 115 10.52 3.50 -2.70
CA GLU A 115 9.70 2.31 -2.68
C GLU A 115 8.54 2.37 -3.68
N THR A 116 8.28 3.45 -4.40
CA THR A 116 7.30 3.39 -5.50
C THR A 116 7.75 2.29 -6.46
N VAL A 117 6.82 1.45 -6.97
CA VAL A 117 7.07 0.43 -8.00
C VAL A 117 7.86 1.15 -9.08
N THR A 118 9.16 0.93 -9.08
CA THR A 118 10.05 1.57 -10.02
C THR A 118 9.55 1.12 -11.38
N GLU A 119 9.16 2.08 -12.22
CA GLU A 119 8.93 1.82 -13.64
C GLU A 119 10.26 1.38 -14.22
N VAL A 120 10.57 0.10 -14.08
CA VAL A 120 11.69 -0.53 -14.73
C VAL A 120 11.14 -1.13 -16.00
N SER A 121 10.95 -0.26 -16.99
CA SER A 121 10.65 -0.57 -18.38
C SER A 121 11.61 -1.62 -18.98
N SER A 122 12.71 -1.95 -18.29
CA SER A 122 13.71 -2.95 -18.66
C SER A 122 13.59 -4.33 -17.99
N ARG A 123 12.61 -4.60 -17.10
CA ARG A 123 12.53 -5.88 -16.35
C ARG A 123 11.59 -6.95 -16.92
N GLY A 124 10.79 -6.63 -17.94
CA GLY A 124 9.84 -7.58 -18.54
C GLY A 124 8.62 -7.87 -17.67
N THR A 125 7.56 -8.41 -18.29
CA THR A 125 6.26 -8.62 -17.65
C THR A 125 6.33 -9.56 -16.45
N GLU A 126 7.09 -10.65 -16.55
CA GLU A 126 7.22 -11.65 -15.50
C GLU A 126 7.82 -11.07 -14.22
N ALA A 127 8.96 -10.37 -14.32
CA ALA A 127 9.62 -9.77 -13.17
C ALA A 127 8.72 -8.73 -12.51
N ARG A 128 8.00 -7.91 -13.29
CA ARG A 128 7.07 -6.92 -12.74
C ARG A 128 5.92 -7.56 -11.95
N VAL A 129 5.35 -8.65 -12.46
CA VAL A 129 4.33 -9.41 -11.74
C VAL A 129 4.95 -9.98 -10.45
N ARG A 130 6.08 -10.66 -10.56
CA ARG A 130 6.80 -11.26 -9.42
C ARG A 130 7.09 -10.25 -8.32
N ASP A 131 7.74 -9.13 -8.66
CA ASP A 131 8.12 -8.06 -7.73
C ASP A 131 6.91 -7.55 -6.93
N VAL A 132 5.74 -7.42 -7.57
CA VAL A 132 4.50 -6.98 -6.92
C VAL A 132 3.93 -8.06 -6.02
N LEU A 133 3.90 -9.33 -6.45
CA LEU A 133 3.42 -10.43 -5.61
C LEU A 133 4.26 -10.56 -4.34
N GLU A 134 5.58 -10.57 -4.46
CA GLU A 134 6.48 -10.63 -3.31
C GLU A 134 6.25 -9.48 -2.35
N ARG A 135 6.06 -8.28 -2.89
CA ARG A 135 5.91 -7.11 -2.07
C ARG A 135 4.60 -7.13 -1.28
N ILE A 136 3.53 -7.62 -1.89
CA ILE A 136 2.26 -7.80 -1.21
C ILE A 136 2.36 -8.88 -0.13
N ALA A 137 3.09 -9.97 -0.40
CA ALA A 137 3.33 -11.03 0.57
C ALA A 137 4.17 -10.54 1.76
N ARG A 138 5.25 -9.78 1.52
CA ARG A 138 6.10 -9.17 2.55
C ARG A 138 5.37 -8.19 3.47
N LEU A 139 4.26 -7.61 3.02
CA LEU A 139 3.43 -6.69 3.80
C LEU A 139 2.34 -7.39 4.63
N ALA A 140 2.23 -8.72 4.56
CA ALA A 140 1.33 -9.45 5.44
C ALA A 140 1.75 -9.28 6.90
N GLU A 141 0.78 -9.08 7.79
CA GLU A 141 1.02 -9.02 9.24
C GLU A 141 1.56 -10.35 9.75
N THR A 142 2.35 -10.33 10.83
CA THR A 142 2.97 -11.54 11.41
C THR A 142 1.94 -12.55 11.92
N ASP A 143 0.76 -12.10 12.34
CA ASP A 143 -0.37 -12.92 12.75
C ASP A 143 -1.39 -13.17 11.62
N HIS A 144 -1.07 -12.79 10.38
CA HIS A 144 -1.99 -12.96 9.26
C HIS A 144 -2.17 -14.46 8.93
N PRO A 145 -3.40 -14.98 8.79
CA PRO A 145 -3.64 -16.42 8.64
C PRO A 145 -3.18 -16.99 7.29
N LYS A 146 -3.00 -16.13 6.28
CA LYS A 146 -2.60 -16.51 4.92
C LYS A 146 -1.60 -15.51 4.34
N PRO A 147 -0.37 -15.42 4.87
CA PRO A 147 0.56 -14.33 4.53
C PRO A 147 1.07 -14.40 3.09
N LEU A 148 1.19 -15.62 2.54
CA LEU A 148 1.60 -15.88 1.16
C LEU A 148 0.45 -15.77 0.14
N THR A 149 -0.80 -15.65 0.60
CA THR A 149 -1.95 -15.44 -0.29
C THR A 149 -2.08 -13.96 -0.63
N ILE A 150 -2.17 -13.68 -1.92
CA ILE A 150 -2.29 -12.33 -2.47
C ILE A 150 -3.79 -11.97 -2.54
N PRO A 151 -4.24 -10.91 -1.83
CA PRO A 151 -5.64 -10.52 -1.76
C PRO A 151 -6.08 -9.73 -3.01
N LEU A 152 -5.77 -10.24 -4.20
CA LEU A 152 -6.20 -9.68 -5.49
C LEU A 152 -6.59 -10.80 -6.44
N SER A 153 -7.59 -10.54 -7.28
CA SER A 153 -7.86 -11.39 -8.44
C SER A 153 -6.83 -11.12 -9.54
N GLN A 154 -6.66 -12.07 -10.46
CA GLN A 154 -5.82 -11.89 -11.64
C GLN A 154 -6.24 -10.67 -12.47
N SER A 155 -7.55 -10.40 -12.57
CA SER A 155 -8.08 -9.23 -13.28
C SER A 155 -7.69 -7.93 -12.59
N LYS A 156 -7.75 -7.87 -11.26
CA LYS A 156 -7.38 -6.67 -10.50
C LYS A 156 -5.87 -6.42 -10.53
N LEU A 157 -5.07 -7.48 -10.50
CA LEU A 157 -3.64 -7.41 -10.70
C LEU A 157 -3.30 -6.88 -12.11
N ALA A 158 -3.98 -7.40 -13.15
CA ALA A 158 -3.80 -6.95 -14.52
C ALA A 158 -4.14 -5.46 -14.70
N GLU A 159 -5.31 -5.03 -14.21
CA GLU A 159 -5.73 -3.63 -14.19
C GLU A 159 -4.68 -2.75 -13.50
N SER A 160 -4.26 -3.14 -12.30
CA SER A 160 -3.29 -2.38 -11.51
C SER A 160 -1.91 -2.32 -12.19
N LEU A 161 -1.54 -3.31 -13.01
CA LEU A 161 -0.28 -3.32 -13.74
C LEU A 161 -0.40 -2.70 -15.15
N GLY A 162 -1.58 -2.30 -15.61
CA GLY A 162 -1.76 -1.89 -17.01
C GLY A 162 -1.44 -3.02 -18.00
N LEU A 163 -1.67 -4.27 -17.60
CA LEU A 163 -1.46 -5.48 -18.40
C LEU A 163 -2.80 -6.08 -18.80
N SER A 164 -2.80 -6.90 -19.86
CA SER A 164 -3.98 -7.72 -20.15
C SER A 164 -4.12 -8.86 -19.14
N ARG A 165 -5.37 -9.27 -18.85
CA ARG A 165 -5.64 -10.45 -18.01
C ARG A 165 -4.93 -11.69 -18.52
N ASN A 166 -4.86 -11.87 -19.85
CA ASN A 166 -4.20 -13.01 -20.48
C ASN A 166 -2.68 -12.98 -20.27
N ALA A 167 -2.05 -11.80 -20.31
CA ALA A 167 -0.62 -11.67 -20.03
C ALA A 167 -0.30 -12.05 -18.57
N VAL A 168 -1.09 -11.56 -17.61
CA VAL A 168 -0.95 -11.94 -16.20
C VAL A 168 -1.19 -13.43 -16.00
N ALA A 169 -2.26 -14.00 -16.58
CA ALA A 169 -2.57 -15.43 -16.45
C ALA A 169 -1.41 -16.31 -16.95
N LYS A 170 -0.82 -15.98 -18.11
CA LYS A 170 0.34 -16.70 -18.66
C LYS A 170 1.55 -16.66 -17.71
N VAL A 171 1.85 -15.47 -17.18
CA VAL A 171 2.95 -15.32 -16.20
C VAL A 171 2.67 -16.12 -14.93
N LEU A 172 1.45 -16.09 -14.39
CA LEU A 172 1.13 -16.83 -13.17
C LEU A 172 1.27 -18.34 -13.37
N VAL A 173 0.87 -18.88 -14.53
CA VAL A 173 1.09 -20.29 -14.88
C VAL A 173 2.58 -20.61 -14.95
N GLN A 174 3.36 -19.76 -15.63
CA GLN A 174 4.81 -19.94 -15.73
C GLN A 174 5.49 -19.91 -14.34
N LEU A 175 5.05 -19.04 -13.44
CA LEU A 175 5.55 -19.01 -12.07
C LEU A 175 5.12 -20.26 -11.26
N CYS A 176 3.96 -20.86 -11.54
CA CYS A 176 3.61 -22.18 -10.97
C CYS A 176 4.52 -23.29 -11.49
N ASP A 177 4.81 -23.32 -12.80
CA ASP A 177 5.70 -24.31 -13.41
C ASP A 177 7.14 -24.22 -12.85
N GLN A 178 7.55 -23.02 -12.43
CA GLN A 178 8.82 -22.76 -11.76
C GLN A 178 8.80 -23.06 -10.24
N ASN A 179 7.70 -23.58 -9.70
CA ASN A 179 7.46 -23.78 -8.26
C ASN A 179 7.54 -22.49 -7.42
N TYR A 180 7.36 -21.33 -8.05
CA TYR A 180 7.36 -20.03 -7.37
C TYR A 180 5.99 -19.69 -6.78
N LEU A 181 4.91 -20.15 -7.42
CA LEU A 181 3.53 -20.04 -6.92
C LEU A 181 2.96 -21.43 -6.65
N ALA A 182 2.26 -21.58 -5.52
CA ALA A 182 1.50 -22.79 -5.19
C ALA A 182 0.15 -22.85 -5.94
N SER A 183 -0.46 -21.69 -6.21
CA SER A 183 -1.73 -21.61 -6.94
C SER A 183 -1.89 -20.27 -7.65
N THR A 184 -2.66 -20.25 -8.75
CA THR A 184 -3.00 -19.03 -9.49
C THR A 184 -4.39 -18.49 -9.17
N ASN A 185 -5.24 -19.26 -8.48
CA ASN A 185 -6.54 -18.85 -7.97
C ASN A 185 -6.94 -19.62 -6.69
N PRO A 186 -6.86 -19.01 -5.48
CA PRO A 186 -6.28 -17.68 -5.24
C PRO A 186 -4.81 -17.63 -5.64
N ILE A 187 -4.27 -16.44 -5.91
CA ILE A 187 -2.83 -16.29 -6.19
C ILE A 187 -2.09 -16.52 -4.86
N CYS A 188 -1.24 -17.54 -4.80
CA CYS A 188 -0.50 -17.91 -3.60
C CYS A 188 0.96 -18.20 -3.94
N LEU A 189 1.89 -17.58 -3.22
CA LEU A 189 3.31 -17.93 -3.30
C LEU A 189 3.54 -19.33 -2.73
N ALA A 190 4.56 -20.01 -3.24
CA ALA A 190 5.07 -21.23 -2.62
C ALA A 190 5.75 -20.92 -1.26
N GLU A 191 5.79 -21.91 -0.37
CA GLU A 191 6.49 -21.84 0.92
C GLU A 191 8.02 -21.92 0.77
#